data_AF-A0A2N7QW40-F1
#
_entry.id   AF-A0A2N7QW40-F1
#
_cell.length_a   1.000
_cell.length_b   1.000
_cell.length_c   1.000
_cell.angle_alpha   90.00
_cell.angle_beta   90.00
_cell.angle_gamma   90.00
#
_symmetry.space_group_name_H-M   'P 1'
#
loop_
_entity.id
_entity.type
_entity.pdbx_description
1 polymer ?
#
loop_
_entity_poly.entity_id
_entity_poly.type
_entity_poly.pdbx_seq_one_letter_code
_entity_poly.pdbx_strand_id
1 'polypeptide(L)'
;MDVMSRCKIIRLVATQGKLRVYEMDDGTWLMVWDGTVAWRNNNPGRLKFAFAGSADDPHSHVTRTREEALGDAQRRYQGLIDLDPWGNAVFESYDAGREAQKKLLREGVKDDTVEQLVLRYSTHDYSGSTHHANQVAIIHATAAAKGLDLHGKMVKDMTPREINALADGLAKAESWKVGAVEKTQPLSDEQLRSTLAQHATPSPHGHAQRHHDTWREGDHGPGVAQLQQDLVTLGVNAKDGRPLVPDQHFGPRTHEAVEAFQRSHGLHADGVASSATISALAHARALALADAPSLLDARHPAHHMFKQAYQCVARIDGSQGRTPSAHTQMFAGSLTSAALGVGMSQIDHVVLSEDTSLGIAVQGPLESPFKHYASVNAMEAAQTPLDVSSRQAAAHMELAQLTHAKNADVSPSQPAASSDAPR
;
A
#
# COMPACT_ATOMS: atom_id res chain seq x y z
N MET A 1 -3.18 12.51 -9.41
CA MET A 1 -4.59 12.59 -9.87
C MET A 1 -4.53 12.42 -11.38
N ASP A 2 -5.08 11.40 -12.03
CA ASP A 2 -6.10 10.43 -11.66
C ASP A 2 -6.07 9.29 -12.71
N VAL A 3 -5.95 8.04 -12.27
CA VAL A 3 -5.90 6.84 -13.13
C VAL A 3 -7.27 6.56 -13.78
N MET A 4 -8.33 7.26 -13.37
CA MET A 4 -9.71 7.08 -13.85
C MET A 4 -10.21 8.24 -14.74
N SER A 5 -9.34 9.16 -15.14
CA SER A 5 -9.74 10.50 -15.62
C SER A 5 -10.17 10.66 -17.08
N ARG A 6 -10.24 9.61 -17.90
CA ARG A 6 -10.62 9.75 -19.32
C ARG A 6 -11.91 9.04 -19.75
N CYS A 7 -12.41 8.10 -18.97
CA CYS A 7 -13.60 7.31 -19.27
C CYS A 7 -14.51 7.28 -18.05
N LYS A 8 -15.82 7.42 -18.25
CA LYS A 8 -16.81 7.35 -17.18
C LYS A 8 -17.24 5.92 -16.91
N ILE A 9 -17.49 5.59 -15.64
CA ILE A 9 -18.22 4.38 -15.28
C ILE A 9 -19.68 4.58 -15.69
N ILE A 10 -20.22 3.66 -16.47
CA ILE A 10 -21.63 3.66 -16.87
C ILE A 10 -22.44 2.61 -16.12
N ARG A 11 -21.78 1.57 -15.57
CA ARG A 11 -22.43 0.49 -14.84
C ARG A 11 -21.50 -0.20 -13.86
N LEU A 12 -22.01 -0.53 -12.68
CA LEU A 12 -21.40 -1.52 -11.78
C LEU A 12 -21.82 -2.92 -12.26
N VAL A 13 -20.88 -3.67 -12.84
CA VAL A 13 -21.13 -5.00 -13.42
C VAL A 13 -21.25 -6.05 -12.32
N ALA A 14 -20.30 -6.04 -11.38
CA ALA A 14 -20.24 -7.02 -10.32
C ALA A 14 -19.50 -6.49 -9.09
N THR A 15 -19.81 -7.07 -7.94
CA THR A 15 -19.16 -6.80 -6.67
C THR A 15 -18.87 -8.12 -5.96
N GLN A 16 -17.64 -8.30 -5.48
CA GLN A 16 -17.27 -9.45 -4.66
C GLN A 16 -16.20 -9.04 -3.64
N GLY A 17 -16.52 -9.09 -2.35
CA GLY A 17 -15.58 -8.65 -1.31
C GLY A 17 -15.05 -7.24 -1.59
N LYS A 18 -13.73 -7.11 -1.76
CA LYS A 18 -13.05 -5.85 -2.13
C LYS A 18 -13.00 -5.59 -3.64
N LEU A 19 -13.42 -6.51 -4.49
CA LEU A 19 -13.46 -6.29 -5.94
C LEU A 19 -14.71 -5.49 -6.32
N ARG A 20 -14.52 -4.55 -7.24
CA ARG A 20 -15.59 -3.93 -8.04
C ARG A 20 -15.23 -4.09 -9.51
N VAL A 21 -16.20 -4.46 -10.32
CA VAL A 21 -16.08 -4.57 -11.77
C VAL A 21 -17.01 -3.55 -12.40
N TYR A 22 -16.46 -2.66 -13.20
CA TYR A 22 -17.16 -1.57 -13.84
C TYR A 22 -17.17 -1.73 -15.35
N GLU A 23 -18.25 -1.30 -15.99
CA GLU A 23 -18.30 -1.05 -17.42
C GLU A 23 -18.07 0.44 -17.65
N MET A 24 -17.16 0.74 -18.57
CA MET A 24 -16.76 2.08 -18.95
C MET A 24 -17.47 2.54 -20.23
N ASP A 25 -17.58 3.84 -20.44
CA ASP A 25 -18.20 4.45 -21.63
C ASP A 25 -17.51 4.13 -22.96
N ASP A 26 -16.23 3.74 -22.93
CA ASP A 26 -15.48 3.26 -24.09
C ASP A 26 -15.70 1.77 -24.42
N GLY A 27 -16.60 1.11 -23.69
CA GLY A 27 -16.96 -0.30 -23.87
C GLY A 27 -16.03 -1.30 -23.17
N THR A 28 -14.98 -0.82 -22.49
CA THR A 28 -14.07 -1.69 -21.72
C THR A 28 -14.59 -1.94 -20.31
N TRP A 29 -14.05 -2.97 -19.65
CA TRP A 29 -14.30 -3.23 -18.24
C TRP A 29 -13.10 -2.80 -17.39
N LEU A 30 -13.39 -2.21 -16.24
CA LEU A 30 -12.40 -1.80 -15.25
C LEU A 30 -12.62 -2.60 -13.97
N MET A 31 -11.63 -3.39 -13.61
CA MET A 31 -11.59 -4.12 -12.34
C MET A 31 -10.77 -3.32 -11.35
N VAL A 32 -11.32 -3.07 -10.18
CA VAL A 32 -10.62 -2.40 -9.08
C VAL A 32 -10.75 -3.21 -7.81
N TRP A 33 -9.62 -3.47 -7.16
CA TRP A 33 -9.57 -4.20 -5.90
C TRP A 33 -8.50 -3.63 -5.01
N ASP A 34 -8.51 -4.05 -3.74
CA ASP A 34 -7.71 -3.40 -2.70
C ASP A 34 -8.01 -1.89 -2.58
N GLY A 35 -7.24 -1.16 -1.78
CA GLY A 35 -7.54 0.25 -1.46
C GLY A 35 -8.73 0.45 -0.52
N THR A 36 -9.18 1.70 -0.40
CA THR A 36 -10.35 2.08 0.44
C THR A 36 -11.67 1.87 -0.30
N VAL A 37 -12.77 1.66 0.43
CA VAL A 37 -14.13 1.60 -0.15
C VAL A 37 -14.46 2.88 -0.92
N ALA A 38 -14.09 4.02 -0.34
CA ALA A 38 -14.25 5.34 -0.93
C ALA A 38 -13.54 5.43 -2.29
N TRP A 39 -12.31 4.89 -2.40
CA TRP A 39 -11.58 4.83 -3.66
C TRP A 39 -12.24 3.91 -4.68
N ARG A 40 -12.57 2.67 -4.30
CA ARG A 40 -13.16 1.71 -5.24
C ARG A 40 -14.45 2.20 -5.87
N ASN A 41 -15.26 2.93 -5.10
CA ASN A 41 -16.58 3.38 -5.52
C ASN A 41 -16.59 4.82 -6.07
N ASN A 42 -15.45 5.48 -6.28
CA ASN A 42 -15.38 6.92 -6.61
C ASN A 42 -16.18 7.81 -5.64
N ASN A 43 -16.18 7.46 -4.36
CA ASN A 43 -17.05 8.05 -3.34
C ASN A 43 -16.24 8.70 -2.20
N PRO A 44 -15.54 9.82 -2.45
CA PRO A 44 -14.74 10.53 -1.44
C PRO A 44 -15.54 11.11 -0.28
N GLY A 45 -16.86 11.30 -0.44
CA GLY A 45 -17.73 11.74 0.65
C GLY A 45 -18.30 10.61 1.51
N ARG A 46 -17.95 9.34 1.23
CA ARG A 46 -18.50 8.15 1.91
C ARG A 46 -20.02 8.13 1.97
N LEU A 47 -20.68 8.61 0.91
CA LEU A 47 -22.13 8.66 0.86
C LEU A 47 -22.70 7.24 0.89
N LYS A 48 -23.67 7.00 1.77
CA LYS A 48 -24.30 5.71 1.97
C LYS A 48 -25.81 5.86 2.03
N PHE A 49 -26.53 4.96 1.37
CA PHE A 49 -27.98 4.94 1.29
C PHE A 49 -28.48 3.56 1.67
N ALA A 50 -29.09 3.46 2.85
CA ALA A 50 -29.64 2.19 3.33
C ALA A 50 -30.85 1.74 2.49
N PHE A 51 -30.97 0.43 2.30
CA PHE A 51 -32.10 -0.23 1.64
C PHE A 51 -32.34 -1.59 2.29
N ALA A 52 -33.53 -2.15 2.10
CA ALA A 52 -33.88 -3.46 2.67
C ALA A 52 -32.88 -4.54 2.23
N GLY A 53 -32.23 -5.20 3.19
CA GLY A 53 -31.24 -6.25 2.93
C GLY A 53 -29.82 -5.76 2.65
N SER A 54 -29.50 -4.48 2.87
CA SER A 54 -28.09 -4.02 2.83
C SER A 54 -27.25 -4.72 3.90
N ALA A 55 -26.06 -5.18 3.54
CA ALA A 55 -25.26 -6.11 4.37
C ALA A 55 -24.76 -5.55 5.72
N ASP A 56 -24.81 -4.23 5.94
CA ASP A 56 -24.36 -3.58 7.19
C ASP A 56 -25.46 -3.40 8.24
N ASP A 57 -26.72 -3.69 7.93
CA ASP A 57 -27.82 -3.52 8.89
C ASP A 57 -28.93 -4.57 8.69
N PRO A 58 -28.73 -5.82 9.15
CA PRO A 58 -29.74 -6.88 9.06
C PRO A 58 -30.96 -6.63 9.96
N HIS A 59 -30.96 -5.58 10.78
CA HIS A 59 -32.06 -5.17 11.66
C HIS A 59 -32.73 -3.86 11.22
N SER A 60 -32.38 -3.38 10.03
CA SER A 60 -32.91 -2.14 9.46
C SER A 60 -34.43 -2.22 9.29
N HIS A 61 -35.16 -1.28 9.91
CA HIS A 61 -36.59 -1.07 9.64
C HIS A 61 -36.86 -0.45 8.26
N VAL A 62 -35.82 -0.33 7.42
CA VAL A 62 -35.91 0.25 6.08
C VAL A 62 -36.62 -0.73 5.15
N THR A 63 -37.79 -0.32 4.66
CA THR A 63 -38.64 -1.11 3.78
C THR A 63 -38.38 -0.87 2.29
N ARG A 64 -37.70 0.23 1.94
CA ARG A 64 -37.46 0.60 0.53
C ARG A 64 -36.46 -0.34 -0.14
N THR A 65 -36.66 -0.59 -1.43
CA THR A 65 -35.75 -1.43 -2.24
C THR A 65 -34.45 -0.69 -2.57
N ARG A 66 -33.46 -1.42 -3.09
CA ARG A 66 -32.21 -0.83 -3.57
C ARG A 66 -32.47 0.13 -4.74
N GLU A 67 -33.39 -0.21 -5.64
CA GLU A 67 -33.78 0.60 -6.79
C GLU A 67 -34.45 1.91 -6.35
N GLU A 68 -35.32 1.86 -5.35
CA GLU A 68 -35.95 3.05 -4.77
C GLU A 68 -34.91 3.94 -4.09
N ALA A 69 -34.01 3.36 -3.29
CA ALA A 69 -32.91 4.07 -2.65
C ALA A 69 -31.96 4.72 -3.67
N LEU A 70 -31.63 4.00 -4.75
CA LEU A 70 -30.80 4.51 -5.84
C LEU A 70 -31.52 5.65 -6.57
N GLY A 71 -32.80 5.50 -6.91
CA GLY A 71 -33.57 6.54 -7.59
C GLY A 71 -33.70 7.82 -6.77
N ASP A 72 -33.90 7.71 -5.45
CA ASP A 72 -33.84 8.83 -4.51
C ASP A 72 -32.48 9.52 -4.52
N ALA A 73 -31.40 8.72 -4.48
CA ALA A 73 -30.04 9.22 -4.41
C ALA A 73 -29.63 9.90 -5.74
N GLN A 74 -30.02 9.36 -6.89
CA GLN A 74 -29.76 9.94 -8.22
C GLN A 74 -30.46 11.29 -8.43
N ARG A 75 -31.66 11.48 -7.84
CA ARG A 75 -32.31 12.80 -7.82
C ARG A 75 -31.53 13.84 -7.02
N ARG A 76 -30.75 13.39 -6.02
CA ARG A 76 -29.99 14.28 -5.12
C ARG A 76 -28.55 14.49 -5.58
N TYR A 77 -27.93 13.53 -6.25
CA TYR A 77 -26.51 13.54 -6.57
C TYR A 77 -26.26 13.20 -8.04
N GLN A 78 -25.73 14.18 -8.76
CA GLN A 78 -25.36 14.01 -10.17
C GLN A 78 -24.20 13.03 -10.33
N GLY A 79 -24.25 12.21 -11.37
CA GLY A 79 -23.20 11.23 -11.68
C GLY A 79 -23.19 10.03 -10.73
N LEU A 80 -24.22 9.84 -9.89
CA LEU A 80 -24.42 8.60 -9.15
C LEU A 80 -24.92 7.50 -10.10
N ILE A 81 -24.15 6.42 -10.21
CA ILE A 81 -24.45 5.31 -11.12
C ILE A 81 -25.15 4.18 -10.38
N ASP A 82 -24.68 3.84 -9.18
CA ASP A 82 -25.22 2.69 -8.45
C ASP A 82 -24.98 2.76 -6.93
N LEU A 83 -25.51 1.79 -6.19
CA LEU A 83 -25.22 1.53 -4.78
C LEU A 83 -24.56 0.16 -4.62
N ASP A 84 -23.40 0.04 -3.97
CA ASP A 84 -22.84 -1.29 -3.71
C ASP A 84 -23.73 -2.11 -2.74
N PRO A 85 -23.46 -3.41 -2.50
CA PRO A 85 -24.29 -4.25 -1.62
C PRO A 85 -24.44 -3.75 -0.17
N TRP A 86 -23.55 -2.86 0.26
CA TRP A 86 -23.60 -2.22 1.58
C TRP A 86 -24.33 -0.87 1.54
N GLY A 87 -24.77 -0.40 0.37
CA GLY A 87 -25.42 0.89 0.18
C GLY A 87 -24.45 2.04 -0.05
N ASN A 88 -23.16 1.80 -0.23
CA ASN A 88 -22.23 2.88 -0.57
C ASN A 88 -22.49 3.36 -1.99
N ALA A 89 -22.59 4.67 -2.16
CA ALA A 89 -22.70 5.30 -3.48
C ALA A 89 -21.53 4.95 -4.38
N VAL A 90 -21.82 4.71 -5.66
CA VAL A 90 -20.85 4.50 -6.74
C VAL A 90 -21.04 5.62 -7.78
N PHE A 91 -20.01 6.43 -7.98
CA PHE A 91 -20.06 7.55 -8.91
C PHE A 91 -19.37 7.25 -10.25
N GLU A 92 -19.86 7.89 -11.32
CA GLU A 92 -19.36 7.78 -12.69
C GLU A 92 -17.88 8.19 -12.82
N SER A 93 -17.44 9.06 -11.91
CA SER A 93 -16.07 9.56 -11.82
C SER A 93 -15.77 10.05 -10.41
N TYR A 94 -14.49 10.15 -10.09
CA TYR A 94 -14.03 10.75 -8.83
C TYR A 94 -14.51 12.20 -8.68
N ASP A 95 -14.52 12.97 -9.77
CA ASP A 95 -15.01 14.36 -9.76
C ASP A 95 -16.50 14.45 -9.44
N ALA A 96 -17.33 13.55 -9.98
CA ALA A 96 -18.75 13.49 -9.64
C ALA A 96 -18.97 13.18 -8.15
N GLY A 97 -18.23 12.20 -7.61
CA GLY A 97 -18.28 11.89 -6.18
C GLY A 97 -17.77 13.03 -5.30
N ARG A 98 -16.78 13.79 -5.78
CA ARG A 98 -16.27 15.00 -5.12
C ARG A 98 -17.29 16.14 -5.14
N GLU A 99 -18.02 16.36 -6.23
CA GLU A 99 -19.13 17.32 -6.25
C GLU A 99 -20.24 16.92 -5.27
N ALA A 100 -20.56 15.63 -5.20
CA ALA A 100 -21.51 15.10 -4.23
C ALA A 100 -21.05 15.33 -2.77
N GLN A 101 -19.77 15.09 -2.47
CA GLN A 101 -19.18 15.40 -1.16
C GLN A 101 -19.32 16.88 -0.82
N LYS A 102 -18.99 17.79 -1.75
CA LYS A 102 -19.10 19.23 -1.53
C LYS A 102 -20.54 19.68 -1.31
N LYS A 103 -21.49 19.09 -2.04
CA LYS A 103 -22.92 19.33 -1.81
C LYS A 103 -23.32 18.91 -0.40
N LEU A 104 -22.90 17.72 0.04
CA LEU A 104 -23.16 17.24 1.40
C LEU A 104 -22.58 18.19 2.46
N LEU A 105 -21.37 18.70 2.26
CA LEU A 105 -20.78 19.68 3.17
C LEU A 105 -21.63 20.95 3.28
N ARG A 106 -22.07 21.50 2.14
CA ARG A 106 -22.88 22.73 2.10
C ARG A 106 -24.30 22.57 2.66
N GLU A 107 -24.86 21.37 2.63
CA GLU A 107 -26.25 21.13 3.04
C GLU A 107 -26.36 20.50 4.44
N GLY A 108 -25.52 19.50 4.73
CA GLY A 108 -25.63 18.67 5.92
C GLY A 108 -24.91 19.20 7.17
N VAL A 109 -23.87 20.02 6.97
CA VAL A 109 -22.96 20.50 8.04
C VAL A 109 -22.65 21.99 7.89
N LYS A 110 -23.58 22.72 7.24
CA LYS A 110 -23.42 24.14 6.89
C LYS A 110 -23.18 25.05 8.11
N ASP A 111 -23.68 24.66 9.27
CA ASP A 111 -23.59 25.42 10.51
C ASP A 111 -22.43 24.95 11.41
N ASP A 112 -21.64 23.96 10.96
CA ASP A 112 -20.50 23.42 11.69
C ASP A 112 -19.18 24.10 11.26
N THR A 113 -18.23 24.26 12.19
CA THR A 113 -16.80 24.49 11.87
C THR A 113 -16.10 23.18 11.52
N VAL A 114 -14.84 23.23 11.05
CA VAL A 114 -14.02 22.03 10.79
C VAL A 114 -13.92 21.12 12.02
N GLU A 115 -13.74 21.71 13.20
CA GLU A 115 -13.63 20.99 14.47
C GLU A 115 -14.93 20.29 14.83
N GLN A 116 -16.06 20.99 14.69
CA GLN A 116 -17.39 20.45 14.97
C GLN A 116 -17.79 19.36 13.96
N LEU A 117 -17.44 19.57 12.68
CA LEU A 117 -17.63 18.60 11.61
C LEU A 117 -16.94 17.27 11.92
N VAL A 118 -15.64 17.32 12.25
CA VAL A 118 -14.83 16.13 12.54
C VAL A 118 -15.37 15.36 13.75
N LEU A 119 -15.85 16.08 14.78
CA LEU A 119 -16.47 15.49 15.97
C LEU A 119 -17.77 14.74 15.65
N ARG A 120 -18.57 15.23 14.68
CA ARG A 120 -19.80 14.56 14.25
C ARG A 120 -19.56 13.37 13.33
N TYR A 121 -18.50 13.43 12.51
CA TYR A 121 -18.17 12.40 11.53
C TYR A 121 -17.52 11.16 12.14
N SER A 122 -16.76 11.30 13.23
CA SER A 122 -16.06 10.20 13.89
C SER A 122 -16.88 9.66 15.07
N THR A 123 -17.97 8.96 14.78
CA THR A 123 -18.74 8.22 15.80
C THR A 123 -17.96 6.99 16.29
N HIS A 124 -17.98 6.77 17.60
CA HIS A 124 -17.24 5.70 18.29
C HIS A 124 -17.65 4.30 17.82
N ASP A 125 -16.80 3.64 17.04
CA ASP A 125 -16.84 2.19 16.84
C ASP A 125 -15.48 1.57 17.21
N TYR A 126 -15.45 0.96 18.40
CA TYR A 126 -14.54 -0.11 18.83
C TYR A 126 -13.06 -0.04 18.35
N SER A 127 -12.36 1.06 18.61
CA SER A 127 -10.90 1.06 18.85
C SER A 127 -10.52 2.37 19.54
N GLY A 128 -9.81 2.29 20.66
CA GLY A 128 -9.59 3.42 21.57
C GLY A 128 -8.96 4.66 20.92
N SER A 129 -9.39 5.83 21.40
CA SER A 129 -8.95 7.20 21.06
C SER A 129 -9.14 7.62 19.59
N THR A 130 -10.28 8.25 19.29
CA THR A 130 -10.50 8.95 18.03
C THR A 130 -9.47 10.09 17.88
N HIS A 131 -8.68 10.05 16.81
CA HIS A 131 -7.63 11.03 16.53
C HIS A 131 -8.21 12.33 15.92
N HIS A 132 -9.27 12.89 16.51
CA HIS A 132 -9.94 14.10 15.99
C HIS A 132 -8.97 15.27 15.79
N ALA A 133 -8.06 15.47 16.74
CA ALA A 133 -7.06 16.52 16.68
C ALA A 133 -6.12 16.36 15.47
N ASN A 134 -5.74 15.13 15.13
CA ASN A 134 -4.90 14.86 13.96
C ASN A 134 -5.66 15.09 12.65
N GLN A 135 -6.93 14.65 12.57
CA GLN A 135 -7.77 14.88 11.40
C GLN A 135 -7.99 16.37 11.14
N VAL A 136 -8.31 17.14 12.19
CA VAL A 136 -8.43 18.61 12.13
C VAL A 136 -7.11 19.24 11.68
N ALA A 137 -5.98 18.81 12.23
CA ALA A 137 -4.66 19.32 11.82
C ALA A 137 -4.34 19.04 10.35
N ILE A 138 -4.66 17.84 9.85
CA ILE A 138 -4.48 17.47 8.44
C ILE A 138 -5.34 18.35 7.52
N ILE A 139 -6.60 18.63 7.91
CA ILE A 139 -7.51 19.47 7.14
C ILE A 139 -6.98 20.91 7.07
N HIS A 140 -6.63 21.50 8.21
CA HIS A 140 -6.08 22.85 8.26
C HIS A 140 -4.76 22.97 7.50
N ALA A 141 -3.84 22.01 7.67
CA ALA A 141 -2.58 21.98 6.92
C ALA A 141 -2.82 21.88 5.39
N THR A 142 -3.83 21.13 4.96
CA THR A 142 -4.19 20.98 3.54
C THR A 142 -4.74 22.27 2.97
N ALA A 143 -5.53 23.02 3.73
CA ALA A 143 -6.00 24.35 3.33
C ALA A 143 -4.86 25.38 3.32
N ALA A 144 -4.02 25.39 4.36
CA ALA A 144 -2.89 26.30 4.50
C ALA A 144 -1.88 26.14 3.35
N ALA A 145 -1.63 24.91 2.90
CA ALA A 145 -0.79 24.63 1.73
C ALA A 145 -1.31 25.28 0.42
N LYS A 146 -2.60 25.66 0.38
CA LYS A 146 -3.25 26.37 -0.73
C LYS A 146 -3.42 27.88 -0.45
N GLY A 147 -2.84 28.38 0.64
CA GLY A 147 -2.98 29.76 1.09
C GLY A 147 -4.37 30.10 1.61
N LEU A 148 -5.09 29.11 2.15
CA LEU A 148 -6.45 29.26 2.67
C LEU A 148 -6.46 28.98 4.18
N ASP A 149 -7.26 29.75 4.91
CA ASP A 149 -7.46 29.56 6.35
C ASP A 149 -8.92 29.19 6.62
N LEU A 150 -9.14 28.03 7.26
CA LEU A 150 -10.46 27.52 7.60
C LEU A 150 -10.80 27.69 9.08
N HIS A 151 -9.88 28.21 9.92
CA HIS A 151 -10.08 28.31 11.36
C HIS A 151 -11.30 29.16 11.71
N GLY A 152 -12.19 28.60 12.53
CA GLY A 152 -13.39 29.28 13.03
C GLY A 152 -14.47 29.60 11.98
N LYS A 153 -14.26 29.24 10.71
CA LYS A 153 -15.25 29.46 9.65
C LYS A 153 -16.33 28.38 9.71
N MET A 154 -17.59 28.79 9.67
CA MET A 154 -18.70 27.88 9.41
C MET A 154 -18.70 27.50 7.94
N VAL A 155 -19.07 26.25 7.63
CA VAL A 155 -19.08 25.74 6.25
C VAL A 155 -19.95 26.59 5.30
N LYS A 156 -21.07 27.16 5.77
CA LYS A 156 -21.94 28.05 4.98
C LYS A 156 -21.26 29.36 4.55
N ASP A 157 -20.27 29.81 5.31
CA ASP A 157 -19.55 31.08 5.08
C ASP A 157 -18.28 30.87 4.24
N MET A 158 -17.92 29.62 3.94
CA MET A 158 -16.74 29.28 3.14
C MET A 158 -16.96 29.56 1.65
N THR A 159 -15.95 30.15 1.03
CA THR A 159 -15.87 30.32 -0.42
C THR A 159 -15.78 28.97 -1.15
N PRO A 160 -16.06 28.90 -2.46
CA PRO A 160 -15.89 27.67 -3.23
C PRO A 160 -14.48 27.07 -3.14
N ARG A 161 -13.44 27.92 -3.04
CA ARG A 161 -12.04 27.47 -2.87
C ARG A 161 -11.80 26.84 -1.51
N GLU A 162 -12.38 27.40 -0.46
CA GLU A 162 -12.28 26.89 0.91
C GLU A 162 -13.06 25.58 1.07
N ILE A 163 -14.25 25.47 0.48
CA ILE A 163 -15.01 24.19 0.44
C ILE A 163 -14.21 23.10 -0.30
N ASN A 164 -13.56 23.44 -1.42
CA ASN A 164 -12.69 22.48 -2.11
C ASN A 164 -11.52 22.04 -1.23
N ALA A 165 -10.89 22.97 -0.50
CA ALA A 165 -9.79 22.67 0.41
C ALA A 165 -10.23 21.82 1.62
N LEU A 166 -11.42 22.09 2.17
CA LEU A 166 -12.04 21.27 3.21
C LEU A 166 -12.28 19.84 2.72
N ALA A 167 -12.86 19.67 1.53
CA ALA A 167 -13.10 18.36 0.93
C ALA A 167 -11.78 17.58 0.69
N ASP A 168 -10.74 18.25 0.18
CA ASP A 168 -9.42 17.64 0.01
C ASP A 168 -8.78 17.24 1.35
N GLY A 169 -8.93 18.09 2.37
CA GLY A 169 -8.46 17.83 3.73
C GLY A 169 -9.13 16.61 4.35
N LEU A 170 -10.45 16.48 4.22
CA LEU A 170 -11.23 15.34 4.70
C LEU A 170 -10.79 14.04 3.99
N ALA A 171 -10.68 14.06 2.67
CA ALA A 171 -10.21 12.90 1.91
C ALA A 171 -8.81 12.43 2.35
N LYS A 172 -7.92 13.37 2.70
CA LYS A 172 -6.57 13.08 3.20
C LYS A 172 -6.58 12.56 4.65
N ALA A 173 -7.35 13.19 5.54
CA ALA A 173 -7.52 12.75 6.93
C ALA A 173 -8.12 11.34 7.02
N GLU A 174 -8.97 10.97 6.07
CA GLU A 174 -9.61 9.67 5.96
C GLU A 174 -8.71 8.56 5.40
N SER A 175 -7.43 8.85 5.15
CA SER A 175 -6.44 7.90 4.63
C SER A 175 -6.89 7.21 3.33
N TRP A 176 -7.39 8.01 2.38
CA TRP A 176 -7.73 7.55 1.04
C TRP A 176 -6.56 6.76 0.42
N LYS A 177 -6.73 5.45 0.29
CA LYS A 177 -5.73 4.53 -0.28
C LYS A 177 -6.21 4.01 -1.63
N VAL A 178 -5.38 4.23 -2.65
CA VAL A 178 -5.54 3.67 -3.99
C VAL A 178 -5.31 2.16 -3.94
N GLY A 179 -6.12 1.42 -4.67
CA GLY A 179 -5.99 -0.02 -4.83
C GLY A 179 -5.36 -0.40 -6.16
N ALA A 180 -5.39 -1.69 -6.47
CA ALA A 180 -5.01 -2.22 -7.76
C ALA A 180 -6.13 -2.00 -8.79
N VAL A 181 -5.73 -1.81 -10.04
CA VAL A 181 -6.61 -1.54 -11.18
C VAL A 181 -6.16 -2.42 -12.34
N GLU A 182 -7.13 -3.02 -13.03
CA GLU A 182 -6.90 -3.71 -14.30
C GLU A 182 -8.00 -3.34 -15.29
N LYS A 183 -7.58 -3.00 -16.52
CA LYS A 183 -8.48 -2.68 -17.62
C LYS A 183 -8.50 -3.88 -18.58
N THR A 184 -9.69 -4.34 -18.93
CA THR A 184 -9.88 -5.52 -19.78
C THR A 184 -11.03 -5.30 -20.77
N GLN A 185 -11.11 -6.14 -21.79
CA GLN A 185 -12.32 -6.22 -22.62
C GLN A 185 -13.45 -6.89 -21.81
N PRO A 186 -14.73 -6.72 -22.20
CA PRO A 186 -15.83 -7.41 -21.53
C PRO A 186 -15.57 -8.91 -21.40
N LEU A 187 -15.61 -9.42 -20.17
CA LEU A 187 -15.37 -10.82 -19.88
C LEU A 187 -16.61 -11.64 -20.22
N SER A 188 -16.41 -12.90 -20.65
CA SER A 188 -17.51 -13.86 -20.73
C SER A 188 -18.07 -14.17 -19.34
N ASP A 189 -19.30 -14.69 -19.26
CA ASP A 189 -19.92 -15.07 -17.98
C ASP A 189 -19.05 -16.07 -17.18
N GLU A 190 -18.35 -16.98 -17.87
CA GLU A 190 -17.45 -17.95 -17.24
C GLU A 190 -16.20 -17.27 -16.67
N GLN A 191 -15.57 -16.37 -17.45
CA GLN A 191 -14.42 -15.60 -17.01
C GLN A 191 -14.76 -14.68 -15.84
N LEU A 192 -15.93 -14.01 -15.89
CA LEU A 192 -16.42 -13.18 -14.81
C LEU A 192 -16.67 -14.02 -13.54
N ARG A 193 -17.33 -15.18 -13.65
CA ARG A 193 -17.54 -16.08 -12.51
C ARG A 193 -16.23 -16.57 -11.89
N SER A 194 -15.26 -16.96 -12.71
CA SER A 194 -13.92 -17.37 -12.23
C SER A 194 -13.22 -16.23 -11.50
N THR A 195 -13.25 -15.03 -12.07
CA THR A 195 -12.69 -13.82 -11.48
C THR A 195 -13.35 -13.49 -10.14
N LEU A 196 -14.69 -13.51 -10.07
CA LEU A 196 -15.42 -13.29 -8.82
C LEU A 196 -15.07 -14.39 -7.80
N ALA A 197 -14.98 -15.65 -8.18
CA ALA A 197 -14.61 -16.73 -7.27
C ALA A 197 -13.21 -16.54 -6.65
N GLN A 198 -12.23 -16.06 -7.43
CA GLN A 198 -10.88 -15.74 -6.93
C GLN A 198 -10.88 -14.60 -5.89
N HIS A 199 -11.82 -13.66 -6.02
CA HIS A 199 -11.97 -12.51 -5.12
C HIS A 199 -13.04 -12.73 -4.03
N ALA A 200 -13.66 -13.90 -3.97
CA ALA A 200 -14.64 -14.25 -2.95
C ALA A 200 -13.95 -14.48 -1.60
N THR A 201 -14.54 -13.93 -0.53
CA THR A 201 -14.09 -14.21 0.84
C THR A 201 -14.34 -15.69 1.14
N PRO A 202 -13.33 -16.49 1.50
CA PRO A 202 -13.55 -17.89 1.84
C PRO A 202 -14.25 -17.99 3.21
N SER A 203 -15.40 -18.67 3.26
CA SER A 203 -15.85 -19.35 4.48
C SER A 203 -14.88 -20.49 4.81
N PRO A 204 -14.69 -20.84 6.09
CA PRO A 204 -13.50 -21.52 6.55
C PRO A 204 -13.54 -22.98 6.12
N HIS A 205 -12.54 -23.39 5.32
CA HIS A 205 -11.84 -24.70 5.30
C HIS A 205 -11.25 -24.90 3.89
N GLY A 206 -9.92 -24.76 3.75
CA GLY A 206 -9.20 -25.12 2.52
C GLY A 206 -8.11 -24.14 2.09
N HIS A 207 -7.01 -24.11 2.85
CA HIS A 207 -5.64 -23.69 2.47
C HIS A 207 -5.41 -22.59 1.41
N ALA A 208 -5.27 -21.32 1.85
CA ALA A 208 -4.17 -20.40 1.47
C ALA A 208 -4.26 -19.07 2.25
N GLN A 209 -3.32 -18.89 3.19
CA GLN A 209 -2.87 -17.69 3.91
C GLN A 209 -3.92 -16.69 4.45
N ARG A 210 -4.32 -16.90 5.72
CA ARG A 210 -4.99 -15.90 6.56
C ARG A 210 -4.02 -14.79 6.95
N HIS A 211 -4.35 -13.53 6.67
CA HIS A 211 -3.86 -12.41 7.47
C HIS A 211 -4.48 -12.54 8.86
N HIS A 212 -3.72 -13.04 9.83
CA HIS A 212 -4.08 -12.88 11.23
C HIS A 212 -3.73 -11.44 11.63
N ASP A 213 -4.74 -10.63 11.95
CA ASP A 213 -4.57 -9.26 12.47
C ASP A 213 -3.98 -9.21 13.90
N THR A 214 -3.62 -10.37 14.45
CA THR A 214 -3.03 -10.49 15.77
C THR A 214 -2.18 -11.75 15.82
N TRP A 215 -0.89 -11.60 16.13
CA TRP A 215 0.02 -12.71 16.36
C TRP A 215 0.38 -12.80 17.85
N ARG A 216 0.39 -14.01 18.40
CA ARG A 216 0.69 -14.30 19.80
C ARG A 216 1.50 -15.58 19.92
N GLU A 217 2.01 -15.84 21.12
CA GLU A 217 2.78 -17.05 21.40
C GLU A 217 2.01 -18.32 21.00
N GLY A 218 2.69 -19.20 20.26
CA GLY A 218 2.14 -20.42 19.66
C GLY A 218 1.70 -20.27 18.20
N ASP A 219 1.51 -19.04 17.69
CA ASP A 219 1.20 -18.82 16.27
C ASP A 219 2.41 -19.13 15.38
N HIS A 220 2.14 -19.51 14.12
CA HIS A 220 3.20 -19.79 13.16
C HIS A 220 2.78 -19.48 11.71
N GLY A 221 3.77 -19.25 10.85
CA GLY A 221 3.61 -19.05 9.43
C GLY A 221 4.25 -17.75 8.89
N PRO A 222 4.07 -17.45 7.59
CA PRO A 222 4.78 -16.36 6.91
C PRO A 222 4.56 -14.97 7.53
N GLY A 223 3.40 -14.72 8.13
CA GLY A 223 3.13 -13.45 8.82
C GLY A 223 3.90 -13.28 10.11
N VAL A 224 4.12 -14.37 10.86
CA VAL A 224 5.03 -14.37 12.03
C VAL A 224 6.47 -14.14 11.57
N ALA A 225 6.87 -14.73 10.44
CA ALA A 225 8.18 -14.49 9.85
C ALA A 225 8.40 -13.01 9.53
N GLN A 226 7.39 -12.35 8.95
CA GLN A 226 7.44 -10.92 8.65
C GLN A 226 7.52 -10.07 9.94
N LEU A 227 6.73 -10.40 10.96
CA LEU A 227 6.81 -9.74 12.26
C LEU A 227 8.21 -9.86 12.88
N GLN A 228 8.77 -11.07 12.90
CA GLN A 228 10.12 -11.32 13.39
C GLN A 228 11.15 -10.52 12.57
N GLN A 229 10.98 -10.46 11.25
CA GLN A 229 11.85 -9.69 10.37
C GLN A 229 11.79 -8.18 10.65
N ASP A 230 10.60 -7.63 10.89
CA ASP A 230 10.42 -6.21 11.21
C ASP A 230 11.07 -5.89 12.56
N LEU A 231 10.93 -6.75 13.57
CA LEU A 231 11.60 -6.61 14.86
C LEU A 231 13.13 -6.65 14.74
N VAL A 232 13.66 -7.58 13.93
CA VAL A 232 15.11 -7.65 13.62
C VAL A 232 15.61 -6.38 12.94
N THR A 233 14.87 -5.89 11.93
CA THR A 233 15.21 -4.65 11.19
C THR A 233 15.28 -3.44 12.13
N LEU A 234 14.44 -3.43 13.16
CA LEU A 234 14.40 -2.38 14.18
C LEU A 234 15.43 -2.57 15.31
N GLY A 235 16.26 -3.61 15.23
CA GLY A 235 17.24 -3.95 16.27
C GLY A 235 16.61 -4.38 17.59
N VAL A 236 15.34 -4.80 17.58
CA VAL A 236 14.64 -5.23 18.79
C VAL A 236 14.94 -6.69 19.07
N ASN A 237 15.56 -6.94 20.22
CA ASN A 237 15.97 -8.26 20.66
C ASN A 237 15.13 -8.76 21.84
N ALA A 238 15.15 -10.07 22.05
CA ALA A 238 14.61 -10.69 23.27
C ALA A 238 15.49 -10.33 24.49
N LYS A 239 15.06 -10.73 25.70
CA LYS A 239 15.76 -10.35 26.95
C LYS A 239 17.20 -10.87 27.03
N ASP A 240 17.50 -11.93 26.29
CA ASP A 240 18.83 -12.52 26.17
C ASP A 240 19.81 -11.67 25.32
N GLY A 241 19.34 -10.58 24.71
CA GLY A 241 20.14 -9.67 23.89
C GLY A 241 20.56 -10.24 22.54
N ARG A 242 20.13 -11.47 22.20
CA ARG A 242 20.45 -12.10 20.93
C ARG A 242 19.40 -11.72 19.89
N PRO A 243 19.78 -11.56 18.61
CA PRO A 243 18.82 -11.33 17.54
C PRO A 243 17.74 -12.41 17.48
N LEU A 244 16.54 -12.00 17.09
CA LEU A 244 15.47 -12.90 16.71
C LEU A 244 15.86 -13.62 15.41
N VAL A 245 15.44 -14.87 15.30
CA VAL A 245 15.54 -15.63 14.04
C VAL A 245 14.13 -15.66 13.45
N PRO A 246 13.92 -15.15 12.22
CA PRO A 246 12.67 -15.36 11.50
C PRO A 246 12.55 -16.84 11.10
N ASP A 247 11.97 -17.62 12.01
CA ASP A 247 11.75 -19.06 11.90
C ASP A 247 10.27 -19.40 11.68
N GLN A 248 9.45 -18.36 11.49
CA GLN A 248 8.00 -18.45 11.33
C GLN A 248 7.27 -18.93 12.57
N HIS A 249 7.92 -19.07 13.73
CA HIS A 249 7.30 -19.53 14.97
C HIS A 249 7.28 -18.41 16.01
N PHE A 250 6.10 -18.10 16.52
CA PHE A 250 5.94 -17.12 17.58
C PHE A 250 6.22 -17.82 18.91
N GLY A 251 7.50 -18.01 19.22
CA GLY A 251 7.94 -18.59 20.49
C GLY A 251 8.16 -17.56 21.59
N PRO A 252 8.63 -17.98 22.77
CA PRO A 252 8.90 -17.11 23.92
C PRO A 252 9.83 -15.93 23.58
N ARG A 253 10.83 -16.15 22.71
CA ARG A 253 11.75 -15.08 22.29
C ARG A 253 11.05 -14.01 21.45
N THR A 254 10.14 -14.41 20.56
CA THR A 254 9.32 -13.49 19.76
C THR A 254 8.38 -12.69 20.66
N HIS A 255 7.77 -13.35 21.66
CA HIS A 255 6.94 -12.68 22.68
C HIS A 255 7.72 -11.62 23.45
N GLU A 256 8.89 -11.98 23.98
CA GLU A 256 9.74 -11.03 24.71
C GLU A 256 10.18 -9.82 23.88
N ALA A 257 10.50 -10.04 22.61
CA ALA A 257 10.88 -8.97 21.70
C ALA A 257 9.69 -8.06 21.34
N VAL A 258 8.49 -8.62 21.17
CA VAL A 258 7.26 -7.84 20.98
C VAL A 258 6.98 -7.00 22.24
N GLU A 259 7.11 -7.56 23.44
CA GLU A 259 6.99 -6.79 24.67
C GLU A 259 8.03 -5.67 24.76
N ALA A 260 9.29 -5.94 24.40
CA ALA A 260 10.35 -4.94 24.41
C ALA A 260 10.07 -3.79 23.42
N PHE A 261 9.59 -4.12 22.23
CA PHE A 261 9.13 -3.14 21.25
C PHE A 261 7.96 -2.31 21.81
N GLN A 262 6.94 -2.98 22.36
CA GLN A 262 5.77 -2.31 22.93
C GLN A 262 6.16 -1.34 24.04
N ARG A 263 7.04 -1.75 24.98
CA ARG A 263 7.55 -0.87 26.06
C ARG A 263 8.28 0.35 25.52
N SER A 264 9.16 0.15 24.53
CA SER A 264 9.96 1.24 23.95
C SER A 264 9.12 2.24 23.14
N HIS A 265 7.95 1.82 22.65
CA HIS A 265 7.06 2.64 21.83
C HIS A 265 5.77 3.08 22.55
N GLY A 266 5.72 2.95 23.88
CA GLY A 266 4.60 3.42 24.70
C GLY A 266 3.29 2.65 24.52
N LEU A 267 3.35 1.41 24.01
CA LEU A 267 2.22 0.51 23.86
C LEU A 267 2.02 -0.34 25.12
N HIS A 268 0.84 -0.95 25.25
CA HIS A 268 0.61 -1.96 26.27
C HIS A 268 1.50 -3.19 25.98
N ALA A 269 2.36 -3.56 26.93
CA ALA A 269 3.38 -4.59 26.74
C ALA A 269 2.87 -5.97 27.17
N ASP A 270 1.95 -6.53 26.40
CA ASP A 270 1.35 -7.86 26.59
C ASP A 270 2.03 -8.96 25.75
N GLY A 271 2.99 -8.58 24.90
CA GLY A 271 3.70 -9.46 23.98
C GLY A 271 2.83 -10.01 22.85
N VAL A 272 1.67 -9.40 22.63
CA VAL A 272 0.74 -9.73 21.55
C VAL A 272 0.87 -8.70 20.43
N ALA A 273 1.21 -9.16 19.23
CA ALA A 273 1.32 -8.31 18.05
C ALA A 273 -0.05 -8.06 17.43
N SER A 274 -0.87 -7.27 18.14
CA SER A 274 -2.16 -6.75 17.66
C SER A 274 -2.00 -5.73 16.53
N SER A 275 -3.10 -5.29 15.92
CA SER A 275 -3.09 -4.28 14.86
C SER A 275 -2.37 -2.98 15.26
N ALA A 276 -2.47 -2.56 16.52
CA ALA A 276 -1.75 -1.39 17.04
C ALA A 276 -0.23 -1.63 17.05
N THR A 277 0.21 -2.80 17.53
CA THR A 277 1.61 -3.21 17.54
C THR A 277 2.18 -3.31 16.12
N ILE A 278 1.43 -3.92 15.19
CA ILE A 278 1.83 -4.05 13.78
C ILE A 278 1.95 -2.67 13.11
N SER A 279 1.01 -1.76 13.36
CA SER A 279 1.05 -0.40 12.82
C SER A 279 2.28 0.38 13.34
N ALA A 280 2.57 0.28 14.64
CA ALA A 280 3.73 0.91 15.24
C ALA A 280 5.05 0.35 14.68
N LEU A 281 5.15 -0.98 14.48
CA LEU A 281 6.31 -1.61 13.84
C LEU A 281 6.51 -1.08 12.42
N ALA A 282 5.45 -1.00 11.62
CA ALA A 282 5.51 -0.47 10.27
C ALA A 282 5.96 1.01 10.25
N HIS A 283 5.48 1.82 11.19
CA HIS A 283 5.88 3.22 11.32
C HIS A 283 7.35 3.38 11.75
N ALA A 284 7.77 2.66 12.79
CA ALA A 284 9.16 2.64 13.25
C ALA A 284 10.10 2.18 12.14
N ARG A 285 9.69 1.17 11.36
CA ARG A 285 10.45 0.69 10.20
C ARG A 285 10.56 1.76 9.13
N ALA A 286 9.47 2.47 8.84
CA ALA A 286 9.49 3.58 7.87
C ALA A 286 10.42 4.72 8.31
N LEU A 287 10.50 5.01 9.62
CA LEU A 287 11.42 5.99 10.19
C LEU A 287 12.88 5.52 10.15
N ALA A 288 13.16 4.27 10.55
CA ALA A 288 14.49 3.69 10.46
C ALA A 288 15.02 3.64 9.02
N LEU A 289 14.12 3.38 8.06
CA LEU A 289 14.44 3.45 6.65
C LEU A 289 14.65 4.89 6.17
N ALA A 290 14.05 5.92 6.78
CA ALA A 290 14.22 7.31 6.36
C ALA A 290 15.64 7.87 6.59
N ASP A 291 16.43 7.27 7.49
CA ASP A 291 17.83 7.66 7.80
C ASP A 291 18.89 6.93 6.95
N ALA A 292 18.50 6.13 5.96
CA ALA A 292 19.46 5.44 5.11
C ALA A 292 20.29 6.44 4.27
N PRO A 293 21.62 6.28 4.15
CA PRO A 293 22.44 7.08 3.24
C PRO A 293 21.86 7.04 1.81
N SER A 294 22.14 8.05 0.99
CA SER A 294 21.77 8.00 -0.43
C SER A 294 22.65 6.99 -1.18
N LEU A 295 22.16 6.38 -2.27
CA LEU A 295 22.98 5.57 -3.20
C LEU A 295 24.15 6.35 -3.81
N LEU A 296 24.08 7.68 -3.84
CA LEU A 296 25.20 8.54 -4.23
C LEU A 296 26.33 8.55 -3.19
N ASP A 297 26.01 8.26 -1.93
CA ASP A 297 26.99 8.20 -0.85
C ASP A 297 27.80 6.90 -0.96
N ALA A 298 29.13 7.04 -0.97
CA ALA A 298 30.05 5.90 -1.05
C ALA A 298 29.92 4.93 0.13
N ARG A 299 29.35 5.36 1.25
CA ARG A 299 29.10 4.54 2.44
C ARG A 299 27.86 3.65 2.27
N HIS A 300 27.03 3.87 1.26
CA HIS A 300 25.87 3.03 1.02
C HIS A 300 26.31 1.62 0.62
N PRO A 301 25.77 0.54 1.23
CA PRO A 301 26.20 -0.84 0.95
C PRO A 301 26.02 -1.22 -0.54
N ALA A 302 24.95 -0.76 -1.18
CA ALA A 302 24.70 -0.92 -2.61
C ALA A 302 25.39 0.10 -3.55
N HIS A 303 26.24 1.00 -3.04
CA HIS A 303 26.84 2.08 -3.86
C HIS A 303 27.59 1.55 -5.09
N HIS A 304 28.30 0.42 -4.94
CA HIS A 304 29.04 -0.19 -6.04
C HIS A 304 28.12 -0.61 -7.19
N MET A 305 27.03 -1.31 -6.89
CA MET A 305 26.06 -1.75 -7.89
C MET A 305 25.34 -0.56 -8.53
N PHE A 306 25.04 0.49 -7.75
CA PHE A 306 24.51 1.74 -8.27
C PHE A 306 25.42 2.39 -9.31
N LYS A 307 26.73 2.44 -9.05
CA LYS A 307 27.69 2.95 -10.04
C LYS A 307 27.67 2.14 -11.35
N GLN A 308 27.55 0.82 -11.27
CA GLN A 308 27.48 -0.03 -12.46
C GLN A 308 26.21 0.24 -13.28
N ALA A 309 25.05 0.32 -12.62
CA ALA A 309 23.79 0.69 -13.24
C ALA A 309 23.89 2.08 -13.89
N TYR A 310 24.40 3.07 -13.16
CA TYR A 310 24.55 4.44 -13.62
C TYR A 310 25.44 4.53 -14.87
N GLN A 311 26.58 3.83 -14.89
CA GLN A 311 27.45 3.79 -16.06
C GLN A 311 26.77 3.19 -17.29
N CYS A 312 25.90 2.20 -17.11
CA CYS A 312 25.14 1.61 -18.19
C CYS A 312 24.06 2.55 -18.72
N VAL A 313 23.27 3.17 -17.84
CA VAL A 313 22.22 4.13 -18.23
C VAL A 313 22.84 5.38 -18.87
N ALA A 314 23.97 5.87 -18.34
CA ALA A 314 24.71 6.99 -18.93
C ALA A 314 25.19 6.70 -20.36
N ARG A 315 25.57 5.45 -20.66
CA ARG A 315 25.91 5.01 -22.03
C ARG A 315 24.70 5.03 -22.96
N ILE A 316 23.53 4.63 -22.47
CA ILE A 316 22.26 4.70 -23.20
C ILE A 316 21.88 6.16 -23.48
N ASP A 317 22.03 7.04 -22.48
CA ASP A 317 21.80 8.48 -22.69
C ASP A 317 22.72 9.03 -23.77
N GLY A 318 24.02 8.70 -23.70
CA GLY A 318 25.00 9.10 -24.70
C GLY A 318 24.69 8.60 -26.11
N SER A 319 24.24 7.34 -26.27
CA SER A 319 23.85 6.80 -27.58
C SER A 319 22.59 7.45 -28.15
N GLN A 320 21.75 8.04 -27.28
CA GLN A 320 20.57 8.82 -27.66
C GLN A 320 20.84 10.34 -27.75
N GLY A 321 22.10 10.76 -27.67
CA GLY A 321 22.49 12.19 -27.73
C GLY A 321 22.09 13.00 -26.50
N ARG A 322 21.79 12.34 -25.37
CA ARG A 322 21.44 12.96 -24.09
C ARG A 322 22.65 12.97 -23.15
N THR A 323 22.77 14.00 -22.33
CA THR A 323 23.77 14.05 -21.25
C THR A 323 23.20 13.41 -19.99
N PRO A 324 23.98 12.61 -19.23
CA PRO A 324 23.55 12.08 -17.95
C PRO A 324 23.04 13.17 -17.00
N SER A 325 21.91 12.92 -16.35
CA SER A 325 21.16 13.89 -15.53
C SER A 325 20.61 13.24 -14.25
N ALA A 326 19.78 13.98 -13.49
CA ALA A 326 19.06 13.43 -12.35
C ALA A 326 18.17 12.23 -12.72
N HIS A 327 17.57 12.23 -13.92
CA HIS A 327 16.80 11.07 -14.42
C HIS A 327 17.66 9.82 -14.62
N THR A 328 18.91 9.99 -15.06
CA THR A 328 19.89 8.90 -15.15
C THR A 328 20.15 8.29 -13.77
N GLN A 329 20.28 9.14 -12.74
CA GLN A 329 20.49 8.68 -11.36
C GLN A 329 19.25 7.94 -10.82
N MET A 330 18.05 8.50 -11.01
CA MET A 330 16.79 7.88 -10.56
C MET A 330 16.54 6.52 -11.24
N PHE A 331 16.76 6.44 -12.55
CA PHE A 331 16.64 5.19 -13.29
C PHE A 331 17.67 4.15 -12.83
N ALA A 332 18.94 4.55 -12.68
CA ALA A 332 19.98 3.68 -12.15
C ALA A 332 19.70 3.20 -10.72
N GLY A 333 19.16 4.07 -9.85
CA GLY A 333 18.74 3.71 -8.50
C GLY A 333 17.65 2.65 -8.50
N SER A 334 16.62 2.83 -9.32
CA SER A 334 15.53 1.85 -9.45
C SER A 334 16.01 0.49 -9.96
N LEU A 335 16.90 0.48 -10.97
CA LEU A 335 17.52 -0.75 -11.47
C LEU A 335 18.36 -1.44 -10.39
N THR A 336 19.10 -0.67 -9.60
CA THR A 336 19.93 -1.18 -8.49
C THR A 336 19.06 -1.87 -7.45
N SER A 337 17.98 -1.22 -7.04
CA SER A 337 17.05 -1.79 -6.06
C SER A 337 16.39 -3.06 -6.59
N ALA A 338 15.91 -3.06 -7.84
CA ALA A 338 15.26 -4.22 -8.45
C ALA A 338 16.23 -5.40 -8.58
N ALA A 339 17.46 -5.16 -9.02
CA ALA A 339 18.51 -6.18 -9.14
C ALA A 339 18.82 -6.82 -7.78
N LEU A 340 18.97 -6.01 -6.73
CA LEU A 340 19.16 -6.52 -5.37
C LEU A 340 17.95 -7.33 -4.87
N GLY A 341 16.73 -6.88 -5.19
CA GLY A 341 15.50 -7.57 -4.82
C GLY A 341 15.38 -8.99 -5.38
N VAL A 342 16.01 -9.27 -6.51
CA VAL A 342 16.08 -10.62 -7.11
C VAL A 342 17.39 -11.36 -6.79
N GLY A 343 18.23 -10.81 -5.90
CA GLY A 343 19.46 -11.44 -5.44
C GLY A 343 20.65 -11.32 -6.40
N MET A 344 20.63 -10.39 -7.35
CA MET A 344 21.81 -10.07 -8.15
C MET A 344 22.89 -9.44 -7.27
N SER A 345 24.16 -9.72 -7.59
CA SER A 345 25.33 -9.19 -6.88
C SER A 345 26.05 -8.08 -7.65
N GLN A 346 25.75 -7.93 -8.95
CA GLN A 346 26.25 -6.86 -9.80
C GLN A 346 25.31 -6.58 -10.98
N ILE A 347 25.54 -5.48 -11.70
CA ILE A 347 24.86 -5.18 -12.97
C ILE A 347 25.92 -5.01 -14.05
N ASP A 348 25.99 -5.93 -14.99
CA ASP A 348 26.97 -5.92 -16.07
C ASP A 348 26.47 -5.14 -17.29
N HIS A 349 25.16 -5.21 -17.54
CA HIS A 349 24.50 -4.51 -18.63
C HIS A 349 23.16 -3.92 -18.20
N VAL A 350 22.75 -2.84 -18.87
CA VAL A 350 21.37 -2.36 -18.87
C VAL A 350 20.91 -2.31 -20.32
N VAL A 351 19.75 -2.89 -20.60
CA VAL A 351 19.11 -2.87 -21.92
C VAL A 351 17.70 -2.30 -21.81
N LEU A 352 17.24 -1.63 -22.86
CA LEU A 352 15.84 -1.20 -22.97
C LEU A 352 15.06 -2.23 -23.81
N SER A 353 13.78 -2.40 -23.53
CA SER A 353 12.87 -3.12 -24.44
C SER A 353 12.75 -2.38 -25.78
N GLU A 354 12.28 -3.07 -26.83
CA GLU A 354 12.10 -2.49 -28.17
C GLU A 354 11.19 -1.25 -28.16
N ASP A 355 10.15 -1.28 -27.35
CA ASP A 355 9.20 -0.18 -27.15
C ASP A 355 9.67 0.85 -26.11
N THR A 356 10.85 0.66 -25.52
CA THR A 356 11.44 1.49 -24.45
C THR A 356 10.64 1.58 -23.15
N SER A 357 9.60 0.75 -22.98
CA SER A 357 8.76 0.76 -21.78
C SER A 357 9.45 0.14 -20.56
N LEU A 358 10.43 -0.74 -20.77
CA LEU A 358 11.18 -1.43 -19.73
C LEU A 358 12.68 -1.12 -19.79
N GLY A 359 13.27 -0.92 -18.61
CA GLY A 359 14.71 -1.04 -18.39
C GLY A 359 15.03 -2.37 -17.72
N ILE A 360 16.01 -3.09 -18.25
CA ILE A 360 16.38 -4.42 -17.78
C ILE A 360 17.84 -4.40 -17.35
N ALA A 361 18.09 -4.59 -16.06
CA ALA A 361 19.41 -4.86 -15.51
C ALA A 361 19.77 -6.32 -15.76
N VAL A 362 20.99 -6.59 -16.22
CA VAL A 362 21.47 -7.93 -16.54
C VAL A 362 22.81 -8.19 -15.86
N GLN A 363 22.94 -9.37 -15.26
CA GLN A 363 24.17 -9.91 -14.71
C GLN A 363 24.61 -11.12 -15.55
N GLY A 364 25.87 -11.10 -15.98
CA GLY A 364 26.46 -12.05 -16.90
C GLY A 364 26.34 -11.64 -18.38
N PRO A 365 26.92 -12.43 -19.30
CA PRO A 365 26.89 -12.15 -20.73
C PRO A 365 25.46 -12.12 -21.29
N LEU A 366 25.14 -11.17 -22.17
CA LEU A 366 23.80 -11.02 -22.77
C LEU A 366 23.32 -12.29 -23.51
N GLU A 367 24.24 -13.01 -24.15
CA GLU A 367 23.95 -14.25 -24.88
C GLU A 367 23.87 -15.49 -23.97
N SER A 368 24.19 -15.36 -22.68
CA SER A 368 24.15 -16.49 -21.77
C SER A 368 22.70 -16.90 -21.46
N PRO A 369 22.36 -18.20 -21.49
CA PRO A 369 21.09 -18.69 -20.97
C PRO A 369 21.03 -18.65 -19.43
N PHE A 370 22.18 -18.49 -18.75
CA PHE A 370 22.30 -18.42 -17.30
C PHE A 370 22.43 -16.99 -16.77
N LYS A 371 22.16 -15.98 -17.60
CA LYS A 371 22.16 -14.58 -17.14
C LYS A 371 21.02 -14.35 -16.15
N HIS A 372 21.28 -13.52 -15.15
CA HIS A 372 20.24 -13.05 -14.25
C HIS A 372 19.75 -11.68 -14.74
N TYR A 373 18.47 -11.40 -14.57
CA TYR A 373 17.92 -10.11 -14.96
C TYR A 373 16.85 -9.62 -13.98
N ALA A 374 16.72 -8.31 -13.91
CA ALA A 374 15.65 -7.61 -13.23
C ALA A 374 15.12 -6.52 -14.14
N SER A 375 13.80 -6.35 -14.22
CA SER A 375 13.17 -5.32 -15.04
C SER A 375 12.46 -4.27 -14.19
N VAL A 376 12.41 -3.05 -14.70
CA VAL A 376 11.64 -1.93 -14.16
C VAL A 376 10.92 -1.21 -15.30
N ASN A 377 9.78 -0.57 -15.03
CA ASN A 377 9.19 0.36 -15.98
C ASN A 377 10.12 1.57 -16.16
N ALA A 378 10.56 1.87 -17.37
CA ALA A 378 11.58 2.88 -17.63
C ALA A 378 11.11 4.30 -17.26
N MET A 379 9.83 4.62 -17.51
CA MET A 379 9.26 5.93 -17.18
C MET A 379 9.11 6.11 -15.67
N GLU A 380 8.56 5.12 -14.98
CA GLU A 380 8.44 5.13 -13.52
C GLU A 380 9.81 5.18 -12.85
N ALA A 381 10.76 4.38 -13.32
CA ALA A 381 12.11 4.32 -12.79
C ALA A 381 12.85 5.66 -12.95
N ALA A 382 12.68 6.36 -14.08
CA ALA A 382 13.27 7.68 -14.30
C ALA A 382 12.62 8.79 -13.44
N GLN A 383 11.43 8.55 -12.89
CA GLN A 383 10.71 9.49 -12.02
C GLN A 383 10.76 9.12 -10.53
N THR A 384 11.24 7.92 -10.20
CA THR A 384 11.34 7.44 -8.82
C THR A 384 12.46 8.20 -8.10
N PRO A 385 12.14 8.98 -7.06
CA PRO A 385 13.15 9.73 -6.32
C PRO A 385 14.26 8.83 -5.79
N LEU A 386 15.51 9.27 -5.91
CA LEU A 386 16.67 8.43 -5.61
C LEU A 386 16.72 7.99 -4.13
N ASP A 387 16.17 8.79 -3.22
CA ASP A 387 16.03 8.42 -1.81
C ASP A 387 15.10 7.21 -1.61
N VAL A 388 14.07 7.04 -2.44
CA VAL A 388 13.19 5.86 -2.40
C VAL A 388 13.99 4.62 -2.78
N SER A 389 14.69 4.65 -3.91
CA SER A 389 15.52 3.52 -4.35
C SER A 389 16.68 3.24 -3.40
N SER A 390 17.22 4.27 -2.74
CA SER A 390 18.30 4.10 -1.75
C SER A 390 17.83 3.28 -0.55
N ARG A 391 16.67 3.62 -0.02
CA ARG A 391 16.07 2.90 1.11
C ARG A 391 15.72 1.45 0.76
N GLN A 392 15.16 1.23 -0.43
CA GLN A 392 14.84 -0.12 -0.90
C GLN A 392 16.11 -0.97 -1.10
N ALA A 393 17.15 -0.40 -1.70
CA ALA A 393 18.43 -1.08 -1.88
C ALA A 393 19.11 -1.44 -0.55
N ALA A 394 19.08 -0.54 0.44
CA ALA A 394 19.59 -0.83 1.78
C ALA A 394 18.86 -2.00 2.43
N ALA A 395 17.52 -2.02 2.36
CA ALA A 395 16.71 -3.10 2.91
C ALA A 395 17.01 -4.46 2.25
N HIS A 396 17.21 -4.50 0.92
CA HIS A 396 17.58 -5.73 0.22
C HIS A 396 18.97 -6.24 0.62
N MET A 397 19.94 -5.35 0.85
CA MET A 397 21.29 -5.73 1.28
C MET A 397 21.30 -6.32 2.70
N GLU A 398 20.51 -5.74 3.61
CA GLU A 398 20.37 -6.27 4.97
C GLU A 398 19.73 -7.67 4.97
N LEU A 399 18.69 -7.87 4.17
CA LEU A 399 18.05 -9.18 4.01
C LEU A 399 19.04 -10.23 3.46
N ALA A 400 19.87 -9.85 2.48
CA ALA A 400 20.88 -10.73 1.91
C ALA A 400 21.94 -11.13 2.95
N GLN A 401 22.38 -10.20 3.81
CA GLN A 401 23.35 -10.46 4.88
C GLN A 401 22.79 -11.43 5.93
N LEU A 402 21.54 -11.24 6.36
CA LEU A 402 20.86 -12.14 7.30
C LEU A 402 20.71 -13.56 6.72
N THR A 403 20.39 -13.65 5.43
CA THR A 403 20.28 -14.95 4.73
C THR A 403 21.64 -15.67 4.66
N HIS A 404 22.72 -14.95 4.37
CA HIS A 404 24.07 -15.53 4.35
C HIS A 404 24.54 -15.96 5.74
N ALA A 405 24.27 -15.17 6.78
CA ALA A 405 24.59 -15.53 8.17
C ALA A 405 23.86 -16.83 8.60
N LYS A 406 22.60 -17.00 8.18
CA LYS A 406 21.80 -18.20 8.46
C LYS A 406 22.33 -19.47 7.78
N ASN A 407 22.92 -19.34 6.58
CA ASN A 407 23.48 -20.48 5.84
C ASN A 407 24.88 -20.89 6.31
N ALA A 408 25.65 -19.97 6.90
CA ALA A 408 26.98 -20.26 7.45
C ALA A 408 26.93 -21.14 8.72
N ASP A 409 25.83 -21.07 9.49
CA ASP A 409 25.65 -21.79 10.76
C ASP A 409 25.18 -23.26 10.57
N VAL A 410 24.96 -23.71 9.32
CA VAL A 410 24.39 -25.04 8.99
C VAL A 410 25.43 -25.98 8.33
N SER A 411 26.72 -25.64 8.32
CA SER A 411 27.75 -26.58 7.83
C SER A 411 28.10 -27.64 8.89
N PRO A 412 27.93 -28.95 8.63
CA PRO A 412 28.22 -29.98 9.60
C PRO A 412 29.74 -30.16 9.73
N SER A 413 30.24 -30.01 10.95
CA SER A 413 31.57 -30.47 11.34
C SER A 413 31.72 -31.96 11.03
N GLN A 414 32.49 -32.29 10.00
CA GLN A 414 32.90 -33.66 9.72
C GLN A 414 33.69 -34.20 10.92
N PRO A 415 33.33 -35.36 11.50
CA PRO A 415 34.18 -35.98 12.50
C PRO A 415 35.41 -36.56 11.80
N ALA A 416 36.58 -36.24 12.33
CA ALA A 416 37.85 -36.81 11.91
C ALA A 416 37.77 -38.35 11.99
N ALA A 417 38.05 -39.01 10.87
CA ALA A 417 38.17 -40.46 10.82
C ALA A 417 39.40 -40.90 11.65
N SER A 418 39.16 -41.42 12.84
CA SER A 418 40.15 -42.13 13.63
C SER A 418 40.38 -43.50 13.01
N SER A 419 41.57 -43.71 12.44
CA SER A 419 42.07 -45.05 12.14
C SER A 419 42.37 -45.75 13.46
N ASP A 420 41.59 -46.76 13.82
CA ASP A 420 42.05 -47.76 14.77
C ASP A 420 41.58 -49.13 14.31
N ALA A 421 42.54 -49.92 13.85
CA ALA A 421 42.38 -51.32 13.52
C ALA A 421 42.93 -52.15 14.69
N PRO A 422 42.22 -53.18 15.16
CA PRO A 422 42.86 -54.24 15.90
C PRO A 422 42.98 -55.52 15.06
N ARG A 423 44.12 -56.17 15.31
CA ARG A 423 44.71 -57.40 14.79
C ARG A 423 43.77 -58.59 14.58
#